data_AF-A0A4Q9V3H9-F1
#
_entry.id   AF-A0A4Q9V3H9-F1
#
_cell.length_a   1.000
_cell.length_b   1.000
_cell.length_c   1.000
_cell.angle_alpha   90.00
_cell.angle_beta   90.00
_cell.angle_gamma   90.00
#
_symmetry.space_group_name_H-M   'P 1'
#
loop_
_entity.id
_entity.type
_entity.pdbx_description
1 polymer ?
#
loop_
_entity_poly.entity_id
_entity_poly.type
_entity_poly.pdbx_seq_one_letter_code
_entity_poly.pdbx_strand_id
1 'polypeptide(L)'
;MKSIKNWYLILAISLFVPNFMAAQESIFPKGKKAPNVHHTGDIWLSHVFAADETFDFNIAQAVSAEGSKLNWHLHPKGQLLLITHGVGYYQEKGKEVQVVRPGDVVKCLPDVEHWHGATPDNPVTYIAISGNASTKWTDTLTADTYNAIKKPELSNKNPKEEIIELSKKKWQWMADKDVEKLASLFHDKSKFVHMSGTWKKDRELEIIESGSIWYKNANIHDVAVETFGDNTAILWNRITLTAHVRGNDVVNEFTVTEFYQKEGDSWKLLDLTFSSARDTHEIEH
;
A
#
# COMPACT_ATOMS: atom_id res chain seq x y z
N MET A 1 -33.82 -25.71 60.26
CA MET A 1 -33.27 -24.52 59.56
C MET A 1 -32.25 -24.99 58.53
N LYS A 2 -32.61 -25.03 57.24
CA LYS A 2 -31.69 -25.35 56.13
C LYS A 2 -31.34 -24.03 55.42
N SER A 3 -30.06 -23.67 55.43
CA SER A 3 -29.51 -22.46 54.81
C SER A 3 -29.42 -22.65 53.30
N ILE A 4 -30.19 -21.89 52.53
CA ILE A 4 -30.09 -21.78 51.07
C ILE A 4 -28.98 -20.76 50.77
N LYS A 5 -27.88 -21.21 50.16
CA LYS A 5 -26.85 -20.32 49.60
C LYS A 5 -27.30 -19.89 48.20
N ASN A 6 -27.64 -18.62 48.03
CA ASN A 6 -27.86 -18.03 46.71
C ASN A 6 -26.50 -17.77 46.05
N TRP A 7 -26.23 -18.43 44.93
CA TRP A 7 -25.13 -18.10 44.03
C TRP A 7 -25.61 -17.01 43.07
N TYR A 8 -24.98 -15.85 43.10
CA TYR A 8 -25.17 -14.83 42.06
C TYR A 8 -24.24 -15.16 40.89
N LEU A 9 -24.84 -15.54 39.76
CA LEU A 9 -24.17 -15.68 38.47
C LEU A 9 -23.92 -14.26 37.91
N ILE A 10 -22.68 -13.78 37.98
CA ILE A 10 -22.29 -12.52 37.34
C ILE A 10 -22.15 -12.80 35.84
N LEU A 11 -23.11 -12.32 35.05
CA LEU A 11 -23.03 -12.33 33.59
C LEU A 11 -22.05 -11.22 33.16
N ALA A 12 -20.83 -11.59 32.78
CA ALA A 12 -19.89 -10.65 32.19
C ALA A 12 -20.31 -10.35 30.74
N ILE A 13 -20.96 -9.21 30.53
CA ILE A 13 -21.25 -8.70 29.18
C ILE A 13 -19.94 -8.12 28.64
N SER A 14 -19.26 -8.89 27.79
CA SER A 14 -18.14 -8.40 26.99
C SER A 14 -18.65 -7.39 25.98
N LEU A 15 -18.45 -6.10 26.23
CA LEU A 15 -18.62 -5.05 25.24
C LEU A 15 -17.59 -5.28 24.12
N PHE A 16 -18.07 -5.77 22.98
CA PHE A 16 -17.30 -5.78 21.74
C PHE A 16 -17.07 -4.32 21.33
N VAL A 17 -15.90 -3.77 21.66
CA VAL A 17 -15.46 -2.51 21.06
C VAL A 17 -14.95 -2.89 19.67
N PRO A 18 -15.59 -2.46 18.57
CA PRO A 18 -14.99 -2.67 17.26
C PRO A 18 -13.64 -1.98 17.26
N ASN A 19 -12.59 -2.74 16.95
CA ASN A 19 -11.30 -2.17 16.59
C ASN A 19 -11.57 -1.24 15.41
N PHE A 20 -11.63 0.06 15.67
CA PHE A 20 -11.40 1.04 14.62
C PHE A 20 -9.98 0.76 14.13
N MET A 21 -9.88 0.04 13.02
CA MET A 21 -8.71 0.10 12.16
C MET A 21 -8.43 1.58 12.00
N ALA A 22 -7.33 2.05 12.58
CA ALA A 22 -6.84 3.40 12.33
C ALA A 22 -6.42 3.44 10.87
N ALA A 23 -7.40 3.60 9.97
CA ALA A 23 -7.17 4.10 8.63
C ALA A 23 -6.35 5.36 8.85
N GLN A 24 -5.14 5.38 8.31
CA GLN A 24 -4.19 6.47 8.46
C GLN A 24 -4.97 7.79 8.32
N GLU A 25 -5.21 8.47 9.44
CA GLU A 25 -6.02 9.68 9.41
C GLU A 25 -5.27 10.66 8.54
N SER A 26 -5.85 10.95 7.37
CA SER A 26 -5.36 11.98 6.50
C SER A 26 -5.13 13.25 7.32
N ILE A 27 -3.99 13.91 7.10
CA ILE A 27 -3.58 15.12 7.84
C ILE A 27 -4.68 16.20 7.80
N PHE A 28 -5.48 16.25 6.72
CA PHE A 28 -6.68 17.07 6.64
C PHE A 28 -7.95 16.22 6.79
N PRO A 29 -9.01 16.77 7.40
CA PRO A 29 -10.27 16.04 7.54
C PRO A 29 -10.84 15.66 6.18
N LYS A 30 -11.53 14.51 6.10
CA LYS A 30 -12.18 14.00 4.88
C LYS A 30 -13.14 15.01 4.23
N GLY A 31 -13.74 15.88 5.04
CA GLY A 31 -14.63 16.94 4.58
C GLY A 31 -16.06 16.47 4.32
N LYS A 32 -16.84 17.29 3.61
CA LYS A 32 -18.25 17.00 3.32
C LYS A 32 -18.37 16.27 1.99
N LYS A 33 -19.31 15.32 1.90
CA LYS A 33 -19.64 14.66 0.64
C LYS A 33 -20.15 15.72 -0.35
N ALA A 34 -19.50 15.84 -1.49
CA ALA A 34 -19.87 16.77 -2.54
C ALA A 34 -21.18 16.30 -3.21
N PRO A 35 -22.05 17.21 -3.65
CA PRO A 35 -23.25 16.84 -4.39
C PRO A 35 -22.86 16.35 -5.79
N ASN A 36 -23.45 15.25 -6.25
CA ASN A 36 -23.16 14.57 -7.51
C ASN A 36 -23.69 15.34 -8.75
N VAL A 37 -23.25 16.60 -8.92
CA VAL A 37 -23.66 17.50 -10.02
C VAL A 37 -22.62 17.48 -11.14
N HIS A 38 -21.34 17.37 -10.79
CA HIS A 38 -20.21 17.44 -11.74
C HIS A 38 -19.26 16.25 -11.63
N HIS A 39 -19.75 15.14 -11.10
CA HIS A 39 -18.96 13.93 -10.89
C HIS A 39 -19.85 12.70 -10.80
N THR A 40 -19.22 11.53 -10.95
CA THR A 40 -19.80 10.22 -10.66
C THR A 40 -19.15 9.66 -9.39
N GLY A 41 -19.92 8.87 -8.63
CA GLY A 41 -19.45 8.22 -7.41
C GLY A 41 -19.44 9.15 -6.21
N ASP A 42 -18.68 8.79 -5.19
CA ASP A 42 -18.63 9.47 -3.91
C ASP A 42 -17.30 10.23 -3.77
N ILE A 43 -17.40 11.55 -3.70
CA ILE A 43 -16.25 12.45 -3.49
C ILE A 43 -16.53 13.31 -2.26
N TRP A 44 -15.55 13.40 -1.37
CA TRP A 44 -15.59 14.30 -0.22
C TRP A 44 -14.56 15.41 -0.38
N LEU A 45 -14.99 16.64 -0.08
CA LEU A 45 -14.18 17.85 -0.21
C LEU A 45 -13.99 18.54 1.14
N SER A 46 -12.73 18.85 1.43
CA SER A 46 -12.33 19.67 2.55
C SER A 46 -11.57 20.88 2.03
N HIS A 47 -12.15 22.07 2.19
CA HIS A 47 -11.49 23.32 1.80
C HIS A 47 -10.48 23.69 2.88
N VAL A 48 -9.19 23.54 2.56
CA VAL A 48 -8.07 23.76 3.48
C VAL A 48 -7.68 25.24 3.51
N PHE A 49 -7.72 25.91 2.36
CA PHE A 49 -7.41 27.33 2.23
C PHE A 49 -8.29 27.97 1.16
N ALA A 50 -8.79 29.18 1.44
CA ALA A 50 -9.51 30.00 0.49
C ALA A 50 -8.63 31.18 0.08
N ALA A 51 -8.64 31.51 -1.21
CA ALA A 51 -7.86 32.63 -1.72
C ALA A 51 -8.23 33.95 -1.04
N ASP A 52 -7.24 34.82 -0.88
CA ASP A 52 -7.41 36.17 -0.34
C ASP A 52 -6.61 37.20 -1.17
N GLU A 53 -6.54 38.44 -0.70
CA GLU A 53 -5.85 39.53 -1.39
C GLU A 53 -4.33 39.32 -1.54
N THR A 54 -3.73 38.47 -0.70
CA THR A 54 -2.29 38.16 -0.71
C THR A 54 -1.99 36.86 -1.44
N PHE A 55 -2.81 35.83 -1.23
CA PHE A 55 -2.64 34.49 -1.78
C PHE A 55 -3.77 34.17 -2.76
N ASP A 56 -3.47 34.35 -4.05
CA ASP A 56 -4.44 34.19 -5.16
C ASP A 56 -4.68 32.72 -5.57
N PHE A 57 -4.77 31.82 -4.59
CA PHE A 57 -5.02 30.39 -4.80
C PHE A 57 -5.91 29.77 -3.71
N ASN A 58 -6.62 28.71 -4.07
CA ASN A 58 -7.40 27.89 -3.15
C ASN A 58 -6.70 26.54 -2.97
N ILE A 59 -6.83 25.96 -1.77
CA ILE A 59 -6.37 24.60 -1.48
C ILE A 59 -7.56 23.78 -0.98
N ALA A 60 -7.78 22.63 -1.61
CA ALA A 60 -8.76 21.66 -1.15
C ALA A 60 -8.15 20.26 -1.13
N GLN A 61 -8.53 19.47 -0.14
CA GLN A 61 -8.36 18.03 -0.19
C GLN A 61 -9.60 17.40 -0.81
N ALA A 62 -9.39 16.50 -1.78
CA ALA A 62 -10.44 15.67 -2.33
C ALA A 62 -10.14 14.21 -2.03
N VAL A 63 -11.10 13.52 -1.42
CA VAL A 63 -11.09 12.06 -1.24
C VAL A 63 -12.12 11.49 -2.20
N SER A 64 -11.70 10.66 -3.15
CA SER A 64 -12.58 10.02 -4.13
C SER A 64 -12.62 8.52 -3.86
N ALA A 65 -13.81 7.96 -3.64
CA ALA A 65 -13.98 6.51 -3.53
C ALA A 65 -13.68 5.81 -4.86
N GLU A 66 -13.46 4.51 -4.82
CA GLU A 66 -13.35 3.62 -5.98
C GLU A 66 -14.41 3.94 -7.05
N GLY A 67 -13.99 4.00 -8.31
CA GLY A 67 -14.83 4.34 -9.47
C GLY A 67 -15.31 5.80 -9.56
N SER A 68 -15.00 6.64 -8.56
CA SER A 68 -15.44 8.04 -8.51
C SER A 68 -14.55 8.94 -9.36
N LYS A 69 -15.16 9.85 -10.11
CA LYS A 69 -14.45 10.68 -11.11
C LYS A 69 -15.21 11.96 -11.40
N LEU A 70 -14.45 13.03 -11.66
CA LEU A 70 -15.00 14.30 -12.10
C LEU A 70 -15.40 14.25 -13.58
N ASN A 71 -16.36 15.08 -13.95
CA ASN A 71 -16.63 15.40 -15.36
C ASN A 71 -15.47 16.17 -15.98
N TRP A 72 -15.46 16.27 -17.31
CA TRP A 72 -14.47 17.09 -18.00
C TRP A 72 -14.60 18.55 -17.57
N HIS A 73 -13.45 19.18 -17.29
CA HIS A 73 -13.40 20.56 -16.84
C HIS A 73 -12.03 21.18 -17.13
N LEU A 74 -11.94 22.49 -16.91
CA LEU A 74 -10.68 23.23 -16.97
C LEU A 74 -10.63 24.31 -15.88
N HIS A 75 -9.41 24.72 -15.56
CA HIS A 75 -9.12 25.78 -14.59
C HIS A 75 -8.46 26.95 -15.33
N PRO A 76 -9.06 28.16 -15.37
CA PRO A 76 -8.51 29.30 -16.11
C PRO A 76 -7.12 29.76 -15.62
N LYS A 77 -6.79 29.49 -14.36
CA LYS A 77 -5.48 29.78 -13.76
C LYS A 77 -4.64 28.52 -13.53
N GLY A 78 -5.05 27.39 -14.11
CA GLY A 78 -4.43 26.09 -13.89
C GLY A 78 -4.70 25.48 -12.51
N GLN A 79 -4.21 24.27 -12.31
CA GLN A 79 -4.32 23.51 -11.07
C GLN A 79 -3.11 22.58 -10.89
N LEU A 80 -2.68 22.38 -9.65
CA LEU A 80 -1.76 21.32 -9.25
C LEU A 80 -2.51 20.27 -8.44
N LEU A 81 -2.25 19.00 -8.69
CA LEU A 81 -2.72 17.89 -7.87
C LEU A 81 -1.51 17.22 -7.23
N LEU A 82 -1.46 17.18 -5.90
CA LEU A 82 -0.46 16.45 -5.14
C LEU A 82 -1.14 15.20 -4.60
N ILE A 83 -0.82 14.03 -5.14
CA ILE A 83 -1.47 12.78 -4.76
C ILE A 83 -0.91 12.33 -3.41
N THR A 84 -1.80 12.04 -2.46
CA THR A 84 -1.43 11.69 -1.08
C THR A 84 -1.79 10.26 -0.69
N HIS A 85 -2.74 9.64 -1.37
CA HIS A 85 -3.17 8.27 -1.08
C HIS A 85 -3.85 7.60 -2.27
N GLY A 86 -3.74 6.28 -2.39
CA GLY A 86 -4.47 5.49 -3.37
C GLY A 86 -3.96 5.63 -4.80
N VAL A 87 -4.71 5.08 -5.76
CA VAL A 87 -4.38 5.10 -7.18
C VAL A 87 -5.50 5.77 -7.96
N GLY A 88 -5.14 6.75 -8.78
CA GLY A 88 -6.07 7.50 -9.60
C GLY A 88 -5.72 7.49 -11.08
N TYR A 89 -6.61 8.09 -11.85
CA TYR A 89 -6.39 8.45 -13.24
C TYR A 89 -6.45 9.95 -13.41
N TYR A 90 -5.64 10.44 -14.34
CA TYR A 90 -5.69 11.80 -14.89
C TYR A 90 -5.65 11.73 -16.41
N GLN A 91 -6.43 12.56 -17.09
CA GLN A 91 -6.40 12.62 -18.54
C GLN A 91 -6.72 14.02 -19.05
N GLU A 92 -5.86 14.55 -19.92
CA GLU A 92 -6.18 15.71 -20.76
C GLU A 92 -6.95 15.28 -22.01
N LYS A 93 -7.86 16.11 -22.50
CA LYS A 93 -8.73 15.76 -23.63
C LYS A 93 -7.91 15.43 -24.88
N GLY A 94 -8.15 14.26 -25.45
CA GLY A 94 -7.43 13.76 -26.62
C GLY A 94 -6.04 13.18 -26.34
N LYS A 95 -5.56 13.17 -25.09
CA LYS A 95 -4.31 12.50 -24.70
C LYS A 95 -4.56 11.15 -24.03
N GLU A 96 -3.49 10.39 -23.85
CA GLU A 96 -3.53 9.13 -23.11
C GLU A 96 -3.80 9.37 -21.61
N VAL A 97 -4.49 8.42 -20.98
CA VAL A 97 -4.71 8.42 -19.53
C VAL A 97 -3.39 8.16 -18.80
N GLN A 98 -3.14 8.93 -17.76
CA GLN A 98 -2.02 8.78 -16.84
C GLN A 98 -2.52 8.13 -15.54
N VAL A 99 -1.76 7.16 -15.03
CA VAL A 99 -1.94 6.62 -13.68
C VAL A 99 -1.22 7.54 -12.71
N VAL A 100 -1.87 7.86 -11.59
CA VAL A 100 -1.28 8.72 -10.55
C VAL A 100 -1.31 8.01 -9.20
N ARG A 101 -0.23 8.16 -8.43
CA ARG A 101 0.04 7.47 -7.15
C ARG A 101 0.58 8.43 -6.09
N PRO A 102 0.60 8.06 -4.81
CA PRO A 102 1.07 8.94 -3.75
C PRO A 102 2.50 9.42 -4.01
N GLY A 103 2.72 10.73 -3.91
CA GLY A 103 3.98 11.38 -4.26
C GLY A 103 4.01 12.00 -5.66
N ASP A 104 3.11 11.60 -6.56
CA ASP A 104 3.00 12.24 -7.88
C ASP A 104 2.44 13.66 -7.79
N VAL A 105 2.93 14.52 -8.69
CA VAL A 105 2.44 15.88 -8.87
C VAL A 105 1.95 16.05 -10.30
N VAL A 106 0.65 16.28 -10.47
CA VAL A 106 0.04 16.55 -11.78
C VAL A 106 -0.08 18.05 -11.99
N LYS A 107 0.38 18.54 -13.14
CA LYS A 107 0.26 19.94 -13.53
C LYS A 107 -0.83 20.11 -14.59
N CYS A 108 -2.03 20.49 -14.15
CA CYS A 108 -3.12 20.88 -15.04
C CYS A 108 -2.87 22.31 -15.53
N LEU A 109 -2.43 22.46 -16.78
CA LEU A 109 -2.16 23.78 -17.36
C LEU A 109 -3.44 24.63 -17.48
N PRO A 110 -3.31 25.98 -17.44
CA PRO A 110 -4.44 26.89 -17.67
C PRO A 110 -5.24 26.55 -18.92
N ASP A 111 -6.56 26.52 -18.78
CA ASP A 111 -7.53 26.26 -19.85
C ASP A 111 -7.34 24.94 -20.62
N VAL A 112 -6.54 24.00 -20.11
CA VAL A 112 -6.46 22.63 -20.65
C VAL A 112 -7.58 21.79 -20.04
N GLU A 113 -8.46 21.29 -20.90
CA GLU A 113 -9.58 20.42 -20.50
C GLU A 113 -9.08 19.05 -20.08
N HIS A 114 -9.50 18.59 -18.89
CA HIS A 114 -9.09 17.33 -18.30
C HIS A 114 -10.18 16.74 -17.39
N TRP A 115 -9.99 15.48 -17.01
CA TRP A 115 -10.68 14.87 -15.87
C TRP A 115 -9.66 14.13 -15.00
N HIS A 116 -10.06 13.88 -13.76
CA HIS A 116 -9.33 13.01 -12.85
C HIS A 116 -10.29 12.33 -11.87
N GLY A 117 -9.84 11.22 -11.31
CA GLY A 117 -10.65 10.41 -10.41
C GLY A 117 -9.91 9.18 -9.90
N ALA A 118 -10.60 8.42 -9.08
CA ALA A 118 -10.18 7.10 -8.63
C ALA A 118 -10.18 6.09 -9.79
N THR A 119 -9.41 5.03 -9.63
CA THR A 119 -9.51 3.85 -10.49
C THR A 119 -10.77 3.03 -10.13
N PRO A 120 -11.22 2.06 -10.95
CA PRO A 120 -12.34 1.20 -10.61
C PRO A 120 -12.18 0.49 -9.27
N ASP A 121 -10.96 0.09 -8.93
CA ASP A 121 -10.68 -0.81 -7.81
C ASP A 121 -9.87 -0.16 -6.67
N ASN A 122 -9.45 1.10 -6.81
CA ASN A 122 -8.72 1.81 -5.75
C ASN A 122 -9.26 3.24 -5.60
N PRO A 123 -9.44 3.74 -4.36
CA PRO A 123 -9.74 5.14 -4.11
C PRO A 123 -8.52 6.01 -4.44
N VAL A 124 -8.71 7.33 -4.49
CA VAL A 124 -7.59 8.29 -4.57
C VAL A 124 -7.85 9.51 -3.69
N THR A 125 -6.81 9.99 -3.03
CA THR A 125 -6.82 11.26 -2.30
C THR A 125 -5.73 12.17 -2.83
N TYR A 126 -6.06 13.45 -3.00
CA TYR A 126 -5.11 14.45 -3.46
C TYR A 126 -5.39 15.83 -2.84
N ILE A 127 -4.34 16.63 -2.73
CA ILE A 127 -4.42 18.07 -2.48
C ILE A 127 -4.46 18.78 -3.82
N ALA A 128 -5.55 19.50 -4.06
CA ALA A 128 -5.74 20.34 -5.23
C ALA A 128 -5.40 21.79 -4.88
N ILE A 129 -4.47 22.38 -5.62
CA ILE A 129 -4.13 23.81 -5.53
C ILE A 129 -4.57 24.45 -6.84
N SER A 130 -5.62 25.26 -6.78
CA SER A 130 -6.18 25.95 -7.95
C SER A 130 -5.99 27.44 -7.82
N GLY A 131 -5.68 28.14 -8.91
CA GLY A 131 -5.71 29.60 -8.90
C GLY A 131 -7.11 30.14 -8.56
N ASN A 132 -7.19 31.39 -8.11
CA ASN A 132 -8.46 32.03 -7.74
C ASN A 132 -9.29 32.40 -8.99
N ALA A 133 -9.90 31.40 -9.60
CA ALA A 133 -10.86 31.49 -10.68
C ALA A 133 -11.76 30.24 -10.62
N SER A 134 -13.04 30.40 -10.92
CA SER A 134 -13.97 29.27 -10.89
C SER A 134 -13.63 28.22 -11.94
N THR A 135 -13.71 26.95 -11.56
CA THR A 135 -13.68 25.80 -12.48
C THR A 135 -14.73 25.96 -13.57
N LYS A 136 -14.36 25.73 -14.83
CA LYS A 136 -15.32 25.66 -15.94
C LYS A 136 -15.59 24.19 -16.27
N TRP A 137 -16.81 23.75 -16.01
CA TRP A 137 -17.27 22.40 -16.35
C TRP A 137 -17.70 22.34 -17.81
N THR A 138 -17.41 21.21 -18.45
CA THR A 138 -17.65 20.98 -19.88
C THR A 138 -18.51 19.71 -20.06
N ASP A 139 -18.01 18.72 -20.79
CA ASP A 139 -18.76 17.50 -21.08
C ASP A 139 -18.89 16.59 -19.85
N THR A 140 -20.08 16.00 -19.67
CA THR A 140 -20.26 14.92 -18.69
C THR A 140 -19.44 13.71 -19.12
N LEU A 141 -18.64 13.17 -18.20
CA LEU A 141 -17.92 11.91 -18.42
C LEU A 141 -18.86 10.74 -18.10
N THR A 142 -19.67 10.37 -19.10
CA THR A 142 -20.65 9.28 -18.98
C THR A 142 -19.97 7.92 -18.76
N ALA A 143 -20.73 6.93 -18.27
CA ALA A 143 -20.21 5.56 -18.13
C ALA A 143 -19.69 5.00 -19.46
N ASP A 144 -20.43 5.21 -20.56
CA ASP A 144 -20.04 4.70 -21.89
C ASP A 144 -18.74 5.33 -22.39
N THR A 145 -18.63 6.67 -22.29
CA THR A 145 -17.39 7.37 -22.69
C THR A 145 -16.21 7.00 -21.81
N TYR A 146 -16.44 6.86 -20.50
CA TYR A 146 -15.43 6.38 -19.57
C TYR A 146 -14.97 4.96 -19.91
N ASN A 147 -15.88 4.04 -20.19
CA ASN A 147 -15.56 2.65 -20.49
C ASN A 147 -14.84 2.50 -21.84
N ALA A 148 -15.12 3.39 -22.80
CA ALA A 148 -14.44 3.42 -24.10
C ALA A 148 -13.01 3.99 -24.04
N ILE A 149 -12.64 4.74 -23.00
CA ILE A 149 -11.28 5.24 -22.82
C ILE A 149 -10.33 4.06 -22.52
N LYS A 150 -9.32 3.89 -23.38
CA LYS A 150 -8.20 2.98 -23.14
C LYS A 150 -7.39 3.50 -21.95
N LYS A 151 -7.40 2.73 -20.86
CA LYS A 151 -6.64 3.02 -19.65
C LYS A 151 -5.37 2.17 -19.64
N PRO A 152 -4.26 2.65 -19.07
CA PRO A 152 -3.11 1.81 -18.80
C PRO A 152 -3.52 0.58 -17.99
N GLU A 153 -2.94 -0.58 -18.29
CA GLU A 153 -3.10 -1.72 -17.39
C GLU A 153 -2.44 -1.38 -16.06
N LEU A 154 -3.27 -1.27 -15.03
CA LEU A 154 -2.79 -1.35 -13.66
C LEU A 154 -2.42 -2.81 -13.43
N SER A 155 -1.26 -3.08 -12.82
CA SER A 155 -1.02 -4.42 -12.33
C SER A 155 -2.03 -4.71 -11.23
N ASN A 156 -3.15 -5.35 -11.58
CA ASN A 156 -4.20 -5.79 -10.66
C ASN A 156 -3.71 -6.93 -9.75
N LYS A 157 -2.40 -7.10 -9.58
CA LYS A 157 -1.89 -8.08 -8.63
C LYS A 157 -2.16 -7.51 -7.25
N ASN A 158 -3.02 -8.22 -6.52
CA ASN A 158 -3.26 -7.99 -5.11
C ASN A 158 -1.89 -7.86 -4.42
N PRO A 159 -1.58 -6.75 -3.72
CA PRO A 159 -0.31 -6.58 -3.02
C PRO A 159 0.04 -7.78 -2.12
N LYS A 160 -0.96 -8.43 -1.51
CA LYS A 160 -0.75 -9.67 -0.74
C LYS A 160 -0.18 -10.79 -1.63
N GLU A 161 -0.75 -11.01 -2.82
CA GLU A 161 -0.26 -12.01 -3.78
C GLU A 161 1.12 -11.64 -4.35
N GLU A 162 1.37 -10.35 -4.62
CA GLU A 162 2.70 -9.88 -5.06
C GLU A 162 3.78 -10.24 -4.05
N ILE A 163 3.51 -9.99 -2.77
CA ILE A 163 4.44 -10.26 -1.67
C ILE A 163 4.63 -11.75 -1.44
N ILE A 164 3.58 -12.57 -1.53
CA ILE A 164 3.69 -14.04 -1.45
C ILE A 164 4.59 -14.56 -2.57
N GLU A 165 4.37 -14.14 -3.81
CA GLU A 165 5.17 -14.59 -4.95
C GLU A 165 6.61 -14.06 -4.89
N LEU A 166 6.81 -12.83 -4.38
CA LEU A 166 8.13 -12.27 -4.17
C LEU A 166 8.91 -13.01 -3.08
N SER A 167 8.26 -13.35 -1.97
CA SER A 167 8.82 -14.17 -0.88
C SER A 167 9.28 -15.55 -1.39
N LYS A 168 8.43 -16.25 -2.17
CA LYS A 168 8.80 -17.53 -2.80
C LYS A 168 10.02 -17.40 -3.70
N LYS A 169 10.05 -16.38 -4.57
CA LYS A 169 11.19 -16.10 -5.44
C LYS A 169 12.46 -15.79 -4.64
N LYS A 170 12.34 -14.98 -3.59
CA LYS A 170 13.47 -14.65 -2.70
C LYS A 170 14.07 -15.91 -2.10
N TRP A 171 13.27 -16.86 -1.59
CA TRP A 171 13.79 -18.13 -1.08
C TRP A 171 14.53 -18.93 -2.16
N GLN A 172 14.00 -18.98 -3.38
CA GLN A 172 14.69 -19.61 -4.50
C GLN A 172 16.02 -18.90 -4.82
N TRP A 173 16.04 -17.57 -4.85
CA TRP A 173 17.27 -16.79 -5.09
C TRP A 173 18.31 -16.98 -3.98
N MET A 174 17.88 -17.13 -2.72
CA MET A 174 18.77 -17.48 -1.61
C MET A 174 19.37 -18.89 -1.78
N ALA A 175 18.60 -19.85 -2.28
CA ALA A 175 19.09 -21.19 -2.59
C ALA A 175 20.05 -21.20 -3.78
N ASP A 176 19.76 -20.42 -4.82
CA ASP A 176 20.59 -20.29 -6.02
C ASP A 176 21.81 -19.38 -5.81
N LYS A 177 21.89 -18.70 -4.66
CA LYS A 177 22.87 -17.64 -4.35
C LYS A 177 22.88 -16.51 -5.38
N ASP A 178 21.70 -16.17 -5.91
CA ASP A 178 21.52 -15.11 -6.90
C ASP A 178 21.57 -13.73 -6.21
N VAL A 179 22.79 -13.28 -5.90
CA VAL A 179 23.03 -12.03 -5.18
C VAL A 179 22.66 -10.79 -5.97
N GLU A 180 22.59 -10.86 -7.30
CA GLU A 180 22.16 -9.75 -8.15
C GLU A 180 20.68 -9.44 -7.91
N LYS A 181 19.81 -10.47 -7.97
CA LYS A 181 18.38 -10.29 -7.68
C LYS A 181 18.13 -9.94 -6.23
N LEU A 182 18.85 -10.58 -5.29
CA LEU A 182 18.74 -10.27 -3.87
C LEU A 182 19.18 -8.83 -3.57
N ALA A 183 20.27 -8.33 -4.18
CA ALA A 183 20.72 -6.95 -4.00
C ALA A 183 19.71 -5.93 -4.53
N SER A 184 19.00 -6.26 -5.61
CA SER A 184 17.90 -5.44 -6.13
C SER A 184 16.68 -5.44 -5.19
N LEU A 185 16.37 -6.57 -4.57
CA LEU A 185 15.26 -6.69 -3.62
C LEU A 185 15.56 -6.03 -2.27
N PHE A 186 16.77 -6.18 -1.74
CA PHE A 186 17.11 -5.71 -0.39
C PHE A 186 17.24 -4.19 -0.37
N HIS A 187 16.49 -3.54 0.52
CA HIS A 187 16.64 -2.10 0.76
C HIS A 187 18.03 -1.79 1.34
N ASP A 188 18.61 -0.62 1.06
CA ASP A 188 19.99 -0.30 1.49
C ASP A 188 20.14 -0.18 3.01
N LYS A 189 19.04 0.09 3.72
CA LYS A 189 18.99 0.11 5.19
C LYS A 189 18.50 -1.20 5.80
N SER A 190 18.37 -2.25 5.01
CA SER A 190 17.76 -3.50 5.48
C SER A 190 18.53 -4.17 6.61
N LYS A 191 17.80 -4.95 7.41
CA LYS A 191 18.31 -5.74 8.52
C LYS A 191 17.90 -7.19 8.36
N PHE A 192 18.85 -8.07 8.64
CA PHE A 192 18.64 -9.51 8.64
C PHE A 192 18.93 -9.98 10.05
N VAL A 193 17.93 -10.50 10.74
CA VAL A 193 18.03 -10.94 12.14
C VAL A 193 17.98 -12.45 12.16
N HIS A 194 19.09 -13.06 12.56
CA HIS A 194 19.23 -14.51 12.68
C HIS A 194 19.54 -14.84 14.14
N MET A 195 19.45 -16.10 14.52
CA MET A 195 19.60 -16.53 15.92
C MET A 195 20.94 -16.12 16.58
N SER A 196 21.98 -15.87 15.78
CA SER A 196 23.34 -15.54 16.26
C SER A 196 23.74 -14.08 16.09
N GLY A 197 22.88 -13.23 15.51
CA GLY A 197 23.25 -11.85 15.28
C GLY A 197 22.29 -11.07 14.38
N THR A 198 22.75 -9.90 13.95
CA THR A 198 22.01 -9.05 13.02
C THR A 198 22.97 -8.44 12.02
N TRP A 199 22.64 -8.54 10.74
CA TRP A 199 23.47 -8.11 9.62
C TRP A 199 22.77 -7.01 8.82
N LYS A 200 23.57 -6.20 8.12
CA LYS A 200 23.09 -5.27 7.09
C LYS A 200 23.17 -5.95 5.71
N LYS A 201 22.51 -5.36 4.71
CA LYS A 201 22.51 -5.78 3.30
C LYS A 201 23.85 -6.35 2.80
N ASP A 202 24.92 -5.56 2.81
CA ASP A 202 26.20 -5.96 2.22
C ASP A 202 26.75 -7.26 2.82
N ARG A 203 26.65 -7.39 4.15
CA ARG A 203 27.16 -8.56 4.85
C ARG A 203 26.26 -9.79 4.66
N GLU A 204 24.95 -9.59 4.58
CA GLU A 204 24.02 -10.68 4.24
C GLU A 204 24.33 -11.25 2.84
N LEU A 205 24.50 -10.36 1.85
CA LEU A 205 24.82 -10.74 0.48
C LEU A 205 26.17 -11.48 0.40
N GLU A 206 27.20 -10.99 1.08
CA GLU A 206 28.52 -11.65 1.16
C GLU A 206 28.43 -13.07 1.78
N ILE A 207 27.62 -13.24 2.83
CA ILE A 207 27.39 -14.55 3.47
C ILE A 207 26.74 -15.53 2.48
N ILE A 208 25.73 -15.07 1.75
CA ILE A 208 25.01 -15.88 0.75
C ILE A 208 25.95 -16.24 -0.41
N GLU A 209 26.67 -15.25 -0.96
CA GLU A 209 27.61 -15.43 -2.07
C GLU A 209 28.70 -16.44 -1.72
N SER A 210 29.37 -16.24 -0.58
CA SER A 210 30.41 -17.15 -0.09
C SER A 210 29.86 -18.54 0.26
N GLY A 211 28.57 -18.66 0.53
CA GLY A 211 27.95 -19.87 1.07
C GLY A 211 28.36 -20.18 2.50
N SER A 212 28.88 -19.20 3.25
CA SER A 212 29.20 -19.35 4.68
C SER A 212 27.96 -19.81 5.47
N ILE A 213 26.80 -19.28 5.08
CA ILE A 213 25.47 -19.83 5.36
C ILE A 213 24.79 -19.97 4.01
N TRP A 214 24.34 -21.17 3.68
CA TRP A 214 23.66 -21.42 2.41
C TRP A 214 22.26 -21.99 2.65
N TYR A 215 21.24 -21.20 2.33
CA TYR A 215 19.82 -21.52 2.44
C TYR A 215 19.38 -22.46 1.31
N LYS A 216 19.76 -23.74 1.37
CA LYS A 216 19.54 -24.72 0.29
C LYS A 216 18.08 -24.88 -0.14
N ASN A 217 17.15 -24.88 0.82
CA ASN A 217 15.73 -25.08 0.53
C ASN A 217 14.87 -24.57 1.69
N ALA A 218 13.83 -23.80 1.36
CA ALA A 218 12.81 -23.39 2.31
C ALA A 218 11.47 -24.00 1.90
N ASN A 219 11.00 -24.98 2.67
CA ASN A 219 9.66 -25.54 2.49
C ASN A 219 8.66 -24.69 3.28
N ILE A 220 7.70 -24.07 2.60
CA ILE A 220 6.72 -23.15 3.20
C ILE A 220 5.45 -23.92 3.53
N HIS A 221 5.06 -23.92 4.81
CA HIS A 221 3.88 -24.64 5.32
C HIS A 221 2.66 -23.74 5.47
N ASP A 222 2.88 -22.49 5.87
CA ASP A 222 1.83 -21.52 6.12
C ASP A 222 2.35 -20.10 5.82
N VAL A 223 1.46 -19.24 5.34
CA VAL A 223 1.75 -17.86 4.96
C VAL A 223 0.60 -16.95 5.33
N ALA A 224 0.88 -15.90 6.10
CA ALA A 224 -0.04 -14.78 6.31
C ALA A 224 0.61 -13.48 5.83
N VAL A 225 -0.20 -12.58 5.27
CA VAL A 225 0.25 -11.28 4.78
C VAL A 225 -0.71 -10.19 5.21
N GLU A 226 -0.18 -9.14 5.80
CA GLU A 226 -0.89 -7.89 6.05
C GLU A 226 -0.28 -6.72 5.30
N THR A 227 -1.14 -5.84 4.81
CA THR A 227 -0.76 -4.66 4.03
C THR A 227 -1.18 -3.40 4.77
N PHE A 228 -0.28 -2.44 4.84
CA PHE A 228 -0.50 -1.16 5.51
C PHE A 228 -0.43 -0.05 4.45
N GLY A 229 -1.60 0.33 3.93
CA GLY A 229 -1.67 1.13 2.70
C GLY A 229 -1.13 0.39 1.48
N ASP A 230 -0.77 1.14 0.44
CA ASP A 230 -0.39 0.56 -0.86
C ASP A 230 1.13 0.29 -0.99
N ASN A 231 1.89 0.64 0.04
CA ASN A 231 3.35 0.69 -0.03
C ASN A 231 4.05 -0.08 1.09
N THR A 232 3.34 -0.74 2.00
CA THR A 232 3.96 -1.46 3.10
C THR A 232 3.27 -2.80 3.29
N ALA A 233 4.05 -3.86 3.49
CA ALA A 233 3.51 -5.18 3.76
C ALA A 233 4.36 -5.92 4.79
N ILE A 234 3.71 -6.72 5.61
CA ILE A 234 4.35 -7.68 6.50
C ILE A 234 3.89 -9.06 6.08
N LEU A 235 4.84 -9.96 5.90
CA LEU A 235 4.58 -11.35 5.62
C LEU A 235 5.17 -12.21 6.73
N TRP A 236 4.42 -13.24 7.15
CA TRP A 236 4.88 -14.29 8.05
C TRP A 236 4.85 -15.62 7.30
N ASN A 237 5.98 -16.33 7.26
CA ASN A 237 6.04 -17.70 6.76
C ASN A 237 6.35 -18.66 7.92
N ARG A 238 5.62 -19.77 8.04
CA ARG A 238 6.12 -20.95 8.77
C ARG A 238 6.87 -21.82 7.76
N ILE A 239 8.16 -22.04 7.98
CA ILE A 239 9.01 -22.80 7.06
C ILE A 239 9.79 -23.90 7.78
N THR A 240 10.08 -24.98 7.06
CA THR A 240 11.24 -25.83 7.35
C THR A 240 12.38 -25.40 6.44
N LEU A 241 13.46 -24.89 7.03
CA LEU A 241 14.65 -24.44 6.30
C LEU A 241 15.75 -25.51 6.40
N THR A 242 16.21 -25.98 5.24
CA THR A 242 17.46 -26.72 5.12
C THR A 242 18.58 -25.75 4.78
N ALA A 243 19.60 -25.66 5.63
CA ALA A 243 20.74 -24.78 5.42
C ALA A 243 22.07 -25.51 5.62
N HIS A 244 23.08 -25.16 4.82
CA HIS A 244 24.45 -25.58 5.06
C HIS A 244 25.18 -24.52 5.89
N VAL A 245 25.64 -24.89 7.08
CA VAL A 245 26.31 -23.99 8.02
C VAL A 245 27.53 -24.69 8.59
N ARG A 246 28.70 -24.06 8.46
CA ARG A 246 29.99 -24.57 9.03
C ARG A 246 30.28 -26.03 8.65
N GLY A 247 30.03 -26.41 7.40
CA GLY A 247 30.33 -27.75 6.89
C GLY A 247 29.25 -28.80 7.11
N ASN A 248 28.13 -28.47 7.78
CA ASN A 248 27.04 -29.40 8.03
C ASN A 248 25.72 -28.89 7.47
N ASP A 249 24.90 -29.79 6.95
CA ASP A 249 23.50 -29.51 6.64
C ASP A 249 22.67 -29.60 7.93
N VAL A 250 21.89 -28.56 8.20
CA VAL A 250 20.96 -28.48 9.33
C VAL A 250 19.55 -28.22 8.80
N VAL A 251 18.56 -28.81 9.48
CA VAL A 251 17.14 -28.64 9.17
C VAL A 251 16.44 -28.13 10.41
N ASN A 252 15.82 -26.95 10.32
CA ASN A 252 15.12 -26.32 11.45
C ASN A 252 13.79 -25.72 11.00
N GLU A 253 12.83 -25.65 11.91
CA GLU A 253 11.59 -24.92 11.72
C GLU A 253 11.70 -23.47 12.22
N PHE A 254 11.21 -22.55 11.40
CA PHE A 254 11.17 -21.13 11.72
C PHE A 254 9.82 -20.53 11.38
N THR A 255 9.40 -19.58 12.21
CA THR A 255 8.52 -18.50 11.76
C THR A 255 9.40 -17.36 11.29
N VAL A 256 9.29 -17.01 10.01
CA VAL A 256 10.06 -15.94 9.39
C VAL A 256 9.15 -14.74 9.18
N THR A 257 9.54 -13.59 9.74
CA THR A 257 8.86 -12.31 9.50
C THR A 257 9.63 -11.54 8.44
N GLU A 258 8.91 -11.03 7.44
CA GLU A 258 9.44 -10.29 6.31
C GLU A 258 8.73 -8.95 6.22
N PHE A 259 9.48 -7.85 6.27
CA PHE A 259 8.93 -6.51 6.14
C PHE A 259 9.28 -5.92 4.78
N TYR A 260 8.27 -5.49 4.04
CA TYR A 260 8.41 -4.93 2.70
C TYR A 260 7.91 -3.50 2.62
N GLN A 261 8.59 -2.68 1.82
CA GLN A 261 8.15 -1.34 1.45
C GLN A 261 8.28 -1.14 -0.06
N LYS A 262 7.27 -0.54 -0.68
CA LYS A 262 7.26 -0.22 -2.10
C LYS A 262 7.95 1.11 -2.34
N GLU A 263 8.97 1.09 -3.19
CA GLU A 263 9.69 2.27 -3.68
C GLU A 263 9.42 2.42 -5.18
N GLY A 264 8.65 3.42 -5.56
CA GLY A 264 8.10 3.52 -6.91
C GLY A 264 7.21 2.31 -7.21
N ASP A 265 7.52 1.57 -8.28
CA ASP A 265 6.79 0.35 -8.65
C ASP A 265 7.41 -0.95 -8.08
N SER A 266 8.50 -0.86 -7.31
CA SER A 266 9.23 -2.05 -6.85
C SER A 266 9.15 -2.24 -5.33
N TRP A 267 8.83 -3.45 -4.89
CA TRP A 267 8.93 -3.83 -3.49
C TRP A 267 10.37 -4.05 -3.07
N LYS A 268 10.71 -3.57 -1.87
CA LYS A 268 12.00 -3.76 -1.22
C LYS A 268 11.82 -4.47 0.10
N LEU A 269 12.71 -5.41 0.40
CA LEU A 269 12.77 -6.08 1.70
C LEU A 269 13.59 -5.25 2.68
N LEU A 270 12.98 -4.86 3.79
CA LEU A 270 13.56 -4.02 4.84
C LEU A 270 14.03 -4.85 6.03
N ASP A 271 13.28 -5.88 6.40
CA ASP A 271 13.62 -6.76 7.51
C ASP A 271 13.34 -8.21 7.16
N LEU A 272 14.23 -9.11 7.59
CA LEU A 272 14.03 -10.56 7.59
C LEU A 272 14.45 -11.12 8.94
N THR A 273 13.49 -11.57 9.73
CA THR A 273 13.73 -12.09 11.08
C THR A 273 13.33 -13.55 11.19
N PHE A 274 14.25 -14.38 11.67
CA PHE A 274 14.00 -15.80 11.96
C PHE A 274 13.69 -16.00 13.45
N SER A 275 12.49 -16.49 13.75
CA SER A 275 12.09 -16.91 15.10
C SER A 275 11.94 -18.43 15.15
N SER A 276 12.55 -19.10 16.14
CA SER A 276 12.37 -20.55 16.30
C SER A 276 10.90 -20.88 16.58
N ALA A 277 10.32 -21.77 15.80
CA ALA A 277 8.96 -22.25 16.02
C ALA A 277 8.98 -23.54 16.85
N ARG A 278 7.93 -23.75 17.66
CA ARG A 278 7.62 -25.07 18.22
C ARG A 278 6.64 -25.77 17.29
N ASP A 279 6.59 -27.10 17.33
CA ASP A 279 5.73 -27.91 16.45
C ASP A 279 4.25 -27.50 16.47
N THR A 280 3.77 -26.96 17.60
CA THR A 280 2.39 -26.50 17.82
C THR A 280 2.11 -25.06 17.39
N HIS A 281 3.07 -24.38 16.75
CA HIS A 281 2.91 -22.97 16.40
C HIS A 281 2.11 -22.81 15.10
N GLU A 282 1.06 -22.00 15.14
CA GLU A 282 0.22 -21.67 13.98
C GLU A 282 0.20 -20.16 13.79
N ILE A 283 0.10 -19.70 12.54
CA ILE A 283 -0.08 -18.28 12.24
C ILE A 283 -1.59 -18.02 12.25
N GLU A 284 -2.03 -17.03 13.00
CA GLU A 284 -3.42 -16.57 12.97
C GLU A 284 -3.62 -15.67 11.74
N HIS A 285 -4.71 -15.91 11.00
CA HIS A 285 -5.05 -15.24 9.74
C HIS A 285 -6.12 -14.17 9.91
#